data_AF-A0A1H6RFI7-F1
#
_entry.id   AF-A0A1H6RFI7-F1
#
_cell.length_a   1.000
_cell.length_b   1.000
_cell.length_c   1.000
_cell.angle_alpha   90.00
_cell.angle_beta   90.00
_cell.angle_gamma   90.00
#
_symmetry.space_group_name_H-M   'P 1'
#
loop_
_entity.id
_entity.type
_entity.pdbx_description
1 polymer ?
#
loop_
_entity_poly.entity_id
_entity_poly.type
_entity_poly.pdbx_seq_one_letter_code
_entity_poly.pdbx_strand_id
1 'polypeptide(L)'
;MRTLEQQLLTLREQYQLSRSAGKAHEAIKDCSEIFSRLKPVIDALSMSIKNQSVLEALPENAPERVDFDNELQRLRDHAASNLSRFTQAWTSQKSEARQDDSLNAVTDSLRHLSLSIDQHLQSCWTNWIESLRGTFIVEQVILDTQRDIPGLEQSYTRYIELRKQFKLLSSQIPDAVSSLSDLQSIARAMRAEREGMKFDLPPEVDAFFKRLNQHDGAGKVPLSEMSPKIFDWLREQGLLANFSIERSRKLYQ
;
A
#
# COMPACT_ATOMS: atom_id res chain seq x y z
N MET A 1 -29.83 -63.51 30.86
CA MET A 1 -29.32 -62.41 31.71
C MET A 1 -27.84 -62.24 31.39
N ARG A 2 -27.38 -61.02 31.07
CA ARG A 2 -25.94 -60.78 30.91
C ARG A 2 -25.28 -60.93 32.28
N THR A 3 -24.13 -61.62 32.33
CA THR A 3 -23.38 -61.74 33.59
C THR A 3 -22.83 -60.38 34.00
N LEU A 4 -22.65 -60.16 35.30
CA LEU A 4 -22.11 -58.92 35.87
C LEU A 4 -20.76 -58.54 35.24
N GLU A 5 -19.95 -59.53 34.89
CA GLU A 5 -18.67 -59.34 34.18
C GLU A 5 -18.84 -58.74 32.78
N GLN A 6 -19.85 -59.18 32.02
CA GLN A 6 -20.15 -58.61 30.69
C GLN A 6 -20.62 -57.16 30.81
N GLN A 7 -21.39 -56.83 31.84
CA GLN A 7 -21.82 -55.45 32.11
C GLN A 7 -20.64 -54.55 32.50
N LEU A 8 -19.71 -55.03 33.33
CA LEU A 8 -18.49 -54.31 33.71
C LEU A 8 -17.57 -54.04 32.51
N LEU A 9 -17.39 -55.03 31.63
CA LEU A 9 -16.61 -54.87 30.38
C LEU A 9 -17.23 -53.81 29.47
N THR A 10 -18.55 -53.86 29.26
CA THR A 10 -19.26 -52.90 28.41
C THR A 10 -19.16 -51.48 28.98
N LEU A 11 -19.28 -51.32 30.31
CA LEU A 11 -19.17 -50.03 30.98
C LEU A 11 -17.75 -49.44 30.87
N ARG A 12 -16.73 -50.31 30.94
CA ARG A 12 -15.32 -49.90 30.78
C ARG A 12 -15.02 -49.44 29.36
N GLU A 13 -15.53 -50.14 28.35
CA GLU A 13 -15.44 -49.72 26.95
C GLU A 13 -16.15 -48.39 26.72
N GLN A 14 -17.37 -48.23 27.22
CA GLN A 14 -18.12 -46.98 27.13
C GLN A 14 -17.39 -45.82 27.83
N TYR A 15 -16.79 -46.07 28.99
CA TYR A 15 -15.99 -45.07 29.70
C TYR A 15 -14.74 -44.67 28.90
N GLN A 16 -14.03 -45.63 28.29
CA GLN A 16 -12.88 -45.31 27.43
C GLN A 16 -13.27 -44.53 26.18
N LEU A 17 -14.37 -44.92 25.53
CA LEU A 17 -14.94 -44.19 24.38
C LEU A 17 -15.31 -42.76 24.78
N SER A 18 -16.02 -42.57 25.89
CA SER A 18 -16.37 -41.25 26.41
C SER A 18 -15.13 -40.40 26.72
N ARG A 19 -14.10 -40.99 27.33
CA ARG A 19 -12.82 -40.30 27.59
C ARG A 19 -12.09 -39.93 26.30
N SER A 20 -12.09 -40.79 25.29
CA SER A 20 -11.49 -40.49 23.98
C SER A 20 -12.26 -39.40 23.23
N ALA A 21 -13.59 -39.42 23.30
CA ALA A 21 -14.45 -38.40 22.70
C ALA A 21 -14.22 -37.03 23.36
N GLY A 22 -14.08 -36.99 24.69
CA GLY A 22 -13.73 -35.77 25.44
C GLY A 22 -12.40 -35.16 24.99
N LYS A 23 -11.34 -35.99 24.88
CA LYS A 23 -10.03 -35.54 24.38
C LYS A 23 -10.07 -35.04 22.93
N ALA A 24 -10.84 -35.71 22.07
CA ALA A 24 -11.01 -35.29 20.68
C ALA A 24 -11.75 -33.96 20.59
N HIS A 25 -12.79 -33.75 21.42
CA HIS A 25 -13.53 -32.50 21.47
C HIS A 25 -12.66 -31.33 21.93
N GLU A 26 -11.81 -31.56 22.95
CA GLU A 26 -10.83 -30.58 23.43
C GLU A 26 -9.82 -30.21 22.33
N ALA A 27 -9.26 -31.20 21.63
CA ALA A 27 -8.35 -30.96 20.51
C ALA A 27 -9.00 -30.18 19.36
N ILE A 28 -10.28 -30.46 19.03
CA ILE A 28 -11.04 -29.72 18.01
C ILE A 28 -11.25 -28.27 18.42
N LYS A 29 -11.65 -28.05 19.68
CA LYS A 29 -11.80 -26.71 20.25
C LYS A 29 -10.47 -25.96 20.17
N ASP A 30 -9.38 -26.66 20.46
CA ASP A 30 -8.07 -26.04 20.48
C ASP A 30 -7.60 -25.58 19.10
N CYS A 31 -7.73 -26.46 18.10
CA CYS A 31 -7.45 -26.13 16.70
C CYS A 31 -8.33 -24.98 16.20
N SER A 32 -9.60 -24.94 16.62
CA SER A 32 -10.55 -23.90 16.19
C SER A 32 -10.16 -22.50 16.66
N GLU A 33 -9.63 -22.37 17.89
CA GLU A 33 -9.17 -21.06 18.38
C GLU A 33 -7.82 -20.64 17.76
N ILE A 34 -6.91 -21.60 17.55
CA ILE A 34 -5.65 -21.29 16.86
C ILE A 34 -5.97 -20.76 15.47
N PHE A 35 -6.87 -21.43 14.76
CA PHE A 35 -7.36 -21.00 13.48
C PHE A 35 -8.01 -19.62 13.56
N SER A 36 -8.89 -19.36 14.54
CA SER A 36 -9.56 -18.05 14.64
C SER A 36 -8.59 -16.90 14.93
N ARG A 37 -7.51 -17.14 15.68
CA ARG A 37 -6.46 -16.13 15.95
C ARG A 37 -5.56 -15.87 14.76
N LEU A 38 -5.21 -16.91 14.00
CA LEU A 38 -4.31 -16.79 12.86
C LEU A 38 -5.02 -16.35 11.57
N LYS A 39 -6.32 -16.63 11.44
CA LYS A 39 -7.11 -16.32 10.23
C LYS A 39 -7.01 -14.87 9.77
N PRO A 40 -7.15 -13.84 10.62
CA PRO A 40 -7.02 -12.45 10.19
C PRO A 40 -5.64 -12.12 9.62
N VAL A 41 -4.59 -12.72 10.18
CA VAL A 41 -3.21 -12.49 9.73
C VAL A 41 -2.94 -13.20 8.41
N ILE A 42 -3.48 -14.42 8.24
CA ILE A 42 -3.43 -15.16 6.97
C ILE A 42 -4.14 -14.38 5.85
N ASP A 43 -5.31 -13.81 6.15
CA ASP A 43 -6.07 -13.01 5.19
C ASP A 43 -5.31 -11.74 4.79
N ALA A 44 -4.74 -11.03 5.77
CA ALA A 44 -3.94 -9.84 5.53
C ALA A 44 -2.70 -10.14 4.67
N LEU A 45 -1.93 -11.18 5.01
CA LEU A 45 -0.78 -11.60 4.20
C LEU A 45 -1.19 -12.05 2.79
N SER A 46 -2.32 -12.73 2.65
CA SER A 46 -2.86 -13.13 1.34
C SER A 46 -3.20 -11.92 0.47
N MET A 47 -3.72 -10.84 1.07
CA MET A 47 -3.93 -9.57 0.38
C MET A 47 -2.61 -8.89 0.02
N SER A 48 -1.63 -8.88 0.92
CA SER A 48 -0.30 -8.33 0.63
C SER A 48 0.39 -9.04 -0.55
N ILE A 49 0.24 -10.37 -0.68
CA ILE A 49 0.78 -11.14 -1.82
C ILE A 49 0.13 -10.70 -3.14
N LYS A 50 -1.19 -10.47 -3.15
CA LYS A 50 -1.90 -9.96 -4.34
C LYS A 50 -1.43 -8.54 -4.69
N ASN A 51 -1.31 -7.67 -3.69
CA ASN A 51 -0.83 -6.31 -3.90
C ASN A 51 0.61 -6.30 -4.44
N GLN A 52 1.48 -7.16 -3.89
CA GLN A 52 2.83 -7.34 -4.38
C GLN A 52 2.85 -7.76 -5.86
N SER A 53 2.07 -8.75 -6.27
CA SER A 53 2.09 -9.22 -7.66
C SER A 53 1.62 -8.14 -8.65
N VAL A 54 0.70 -7.27 -8.21
CA VAL A 54 0.31 -6.09 -8.99
C VAL A 54 1.47 -5.09 -9.06
N LEU A 55 2.12 -4.79 -7.94
CA LEU A 55 3.23 -3.84 -7.90
C LEU A 55 4.51 -4.32 -8.60
N GLU A 56 4.73 -5.63 -8.70
CA GLU A 56 5.80 -6.21 -9.52
C GLU A 56 5.59 -5.96 -11.01
N ALA A 57 4.34 -5.75 -11.45
CA ALA A 57 4.01 -5.40 -12.83
C ALA A 57 4.14 -3.88 -13.12
N LEU A 58 4.65 -3.10 -12.17
CA LEU A 58 4.98 -1.70 -12.41
C LEU A 58 6.05 -1.55 -13.50
N PRO A 59 5.98 -0.48 -14.31
CA PRO A 59 6.95 -0.26 -15.37
C PRO A 59 8.35 0.02 -14.82
N GLU A 60 9.39 -0.26 -15.61
CA GLU A 60 10.79 -0.17 -15.17
C GLU A 60 11.22 1.21 -14.67
N ASN A 61 10.51 2.27 -15.08
CA ASN A 61 10.72 3.64 -14.68
C ASN A 61 10.00 4.04 -13.37
N ALA A 62 9.43 3.08 -12.64
CA ALA A 62 8.88 3.33 -11.31
C ALA A 62 10.00 3.81 -10.35
N PRO A 63 9.72 4.80 -9.47
CA PRO A 63 10.73 5.39 -8.59
C PRO A 63 11.22 4.43 -7.51
N GLU A 64 10.38 3.49 -7.11
CA GLU A 64 10.66 2.48 -6.09
C GLU A 64 10.16 1.13 -6.62
N ARG A 65 10.97 0.09 -6.46
CA ARG A 65 10.57 -1.29 -6.72
C ARG A 65 10.21 -1.94 -5.40
N VAL A 66 9.33 -2.93 -5.46
CA VAL A 66 9.09 -3.81 -4.31
C VAL A 66 10.38 -4.58 -4.05
N ASP A 67 11.14 -4.12 -3.05
CA ASP A 67 12.34 -4.78 -2.58
C ASP A 67 12.27 -4.91 -1.06
N PHE A 68 12.28 -6.15 -0.58
CA PHE A 68 12.23 -6.43 0.83
C PHE A 68 13.61 -6.20 1.42
N ASP A 69 13.76 -5.05 2.06
CA ASP A 69 14.98 -4.66 2.74
C ASP A 69 15.41 -5.67 3.83
N ASN A 70 16.62 -5.47 4.35
CA ASN A 70 17.18 -6.33 5.38
C ASN A 70 16.33 -6.37 6.67
N GLU A 71 15.49 -5.36 6.91
CA GLU A 71 14.61 -5.30 8.08
C GLU A 71 13.39 -6.22 7.90
N LEU A 72 12.71 -6.14 6.75
CA LEU A 72 11.61 -7.04 6.39
C LEU A 72 12.07 -8.50 6.32
N GLN A 73 13.27 -8.76 5.82
CA GLN A 73 13.86 -10.10 5.83
C GLN A 73 14.06 -10.63 7.26
N ARG A 74 14.57 -9.80 8.19
CA ARG A 74 14.71 -10.17 9.61
C ARG A 74 13.36 -10.45 10.26
N LEU A 75 12.35 -9.63 9.98
CA LEU A 75 10.99 -9.84 10.49
C LEU A 75 10.39 -11.15 9.99
N ARG A 76 10.60 -11.48 8.71
CA ARG A 76 10.19 -12.76 8.12
C ARG A 76 10.86 -13.93 8.83
N ASP A 77 12.18 -13.89 9.00
CA ASP A 77 12.94 -14.96 9.62
C ASP A 77 12.58 -15.12 11.11
N HIS A 78 12.29 -14.01 11.80
CA HIS A 78 11.78 -14.03 13.17
C HIS A 78 10.40 -14.69 13.28
N ALA A 79 9.45 -14.31 12.42
CA ALA A 79 8.12 -14.91 12.38
C ALA A 79 8.17 -16.40 12.03
N ALA A 80 9.01 -16.79 11.06
CA ALA A 80 9.22 -18.19 10.70
C ALA A 80 9.82 -19.01 11.87
N SER A 81 10.77 -18.42 12.60
CA SER A 81 11.36 -19.05 13.78
C SER A 81 10.33 -19.27 14.89
N ASN A 82 9.48 -18.28 15.17
CA ASN A 82 8.41 -18.40 16.16
C ASN A 82 7.39 -19.46 15.72
N LEU A 83 7.01 -19.49 14.44
CA LEU A 83 6.08 -20.48 13.90
C LEU A 83 6.64 -21.90 14.04
N SER A 84 7.94 -22.09 13.76
CA SER A 84 8.61 -23.38 13.95
C SER A 84 8.61 -23.81 15.41
N ARG A 85 8.89 -22.89 16.34
CA ARG A 85 8.85 -23.16 17.79
C ARG A 85 7.46 -23.56 18.26
N PHE A 86 6.43 -22.82 17.86
CA PHE A 86 5.05 -23.15 18.17
C PHE A 86 4.65 -24.52 17.59
N THR A 87 5.01 -24.80 16.33
CA THR A 87 4.73 -26.09 15.69
C THR A 87 5.40 -27.25 16.43
N GLN A 88 6.63 -27.06 16.90
CA GLN A 88 7.35 -28.06 17.69
C GLN A 88 6.72 -28.26 19.08
N ALA A 89 6.32 -27.17 19.75
CA ALA A 89 5.63 -27.23 21.04
C ALA A 89 4.27 -27.95 20.89
N TRP A 90 3.49 -27.60 19.87
CA TRP A 90 2.20 -28.22 19.57
C TRP A 90 2.32 -29.72 19.26
N THR A 91 3.32 -30.12 18.50
CA THR A 91 3.55 -31.55 18.16
C THR A 91 4.03 -32.36 19.36
N SER A 92 4.79 -31.76 20.28
CA SER A 92 5.36 -32.45 21.46
C SER A 92 4.41 -32.49 22.66
N GLN A 93 3.68 -31.40 22.92
CA GLN A 93 2.89 -31.19 24.14
C GLN A 93 1.37 -31.06 23.88
N LYS A 94 0.93 -31.08 22.61
CA LYS A 94 -0.48 -30.96 22.20
C LYS A 94 -1.15 -29.75 22.84
N SER A 95 -2.25 -29.96 23.59
CA SER A 95 -3.08 -28.91 24.19
C SER A 95 -2.36 -28.08 25.27
N GLU A 96 -1.26 -28.58 25.85
CA GLU A 96 -0.46 -27.83 26.84
C GLU A 96 0.33 -26.66 26.23
N ALA A 97 0.57 -26.67 24.91
CA ALA A 97 1.26 -25.58 24.20
C ALA A 97 0.47 -24.26 24.16
N ARG A 98 -0.78 -24.25 24.64
CA ARG A 98 -1.60 -23.03 24.83
C ARG A 98 -1.27 -22.26 26.11
N GLN A 99 -0.69 -22.93 27.11
CA GLN A 99 -0.19 -22.27 28.31
C GLN A 99 1.17 -21.62 28.09
N ASP A 100 1.82 -21.99 26.99
CA ASP A 100 3.06 -21.38 26.54
C ASP A 100 2.74 -20.10 25.74
N ASP A 101 3.48 -19.03 26.01
CA ASP A 101 3.34 -17.73 25.32
C ASP A 101 3.69 -17.81 23.81
N SER A 102 4.05 -19.00 23.32
CA SER A 102 4.42 -19.28 21.94
C SER A 102 3.34 -18.93 20.91
N LEU A 103 2.05 -19.19 21.18
CA LEU A 103 0.97 -18.81 20.25
C LEU A 103 0.80 -17.28 20.15
N ASN A 104 0.95 -16.57 21.27
CA ASN A 104 0.92 -15.12 21.30
C ASN A 104 2.12 -14.55 20.53
N ALA A 105 3.32 -15.08 20.78
CA ALA A 105 4.55 -14.68 20.07
C ALA A 105 4.45 -14.90 18.55
N VAL A 106 3.88 -16.01 18.08
CA VAL A 106 3.61 -16.25 16.65
C VAL A 106 2.62 -15.25 16.10
N THR A 107 1.50 -15.04 16.79
CA THR A 107 0.45 -14.14 16.34
C THR A 107 0.97 -12.71 16.21
N ASP A 108 1.74 -12.24 17.19
CA ASP A 108 2.28 -10.89 17.22
C ASP A 108 3.39 -10.70 16.18
N SER A 109 4.30 -11.67 16.04
CA SER A 109 5.36 -11.60 15.01
C SER A 109 4.80 -11.64 13.59
N LEU A 110 3.79 -12.47 13.31
CA LEU A 110 3.11 -12.49 12.01
C LEU A 110 2.30 -11.22 11.76
N ARG A 111 1.63 -10.68 12.79
CA ARG A 111 0.90 -9.40 12.66
C ARG A 111 1.86 -8.26 12.36
N HIS A 112 2.98 -8.20 13.06
CA HIS A 112 4.01 -7.19 12.83
C HIS A 112 4.57 -7.30 11.40
N LEU A 113 4.93 -8.51 10.96
CA LEU A 113 5.37 -8.75 9.59
C LEU A 113 4.33 -8.30 8.56
N SER A 114 3.06 -8.67 8.76
CA SER A 114 1.97 -8.30 7.84
C SER A 114 1.79 -6.79 7.75
N LEU A 115 1.88 -6.06 8.87
CA LEU A 115 1.79 -4.61 8.90
C LEU A 115 2.97 -3.95 8.20
N SER A 116 4.19 -4.43 8.45
CA SER A 116 5.40 -3.90 7.80
C SER A 116 5.39 -4.12 6.29
N ILE A 117 4.93 -5.30 5.82
CA ILE A 117 4.77 -5.56 4.38
C ILE A 117 3.73 -4.61 3.78
N ASP A 118 2.54 -4.49 4.40
CA ASP A 118 1.50 -3.61 3.88
C ASP A 118 1.97 -2.15 3.79
N GLN A 119 2.64 -1.65 4.83
CA GLN A 119 3.22 -0.30 4.82
C GLN A 119 4.22 -0.09 3.69
N HIS A 120 5.10 -1.08 3.45
CA HIS A 120 6.08 -1.00 2.36
C HIS A 120 5.40 -1.00 0.98
N LEU A 121 4.39 -1.84 0.76
CA LEU A 121 3.63 -1.87 -0.49
C LEU A 121 2.85 -0.56 -0.71
N GLN A 122 2.25 0.01 0.34
CA GLN A 122 1.57 1.30 0.27
C GLN A 122 2.55 2.46 -0.03
N SER A 123 3.78 2.41 0.51
CA SER A 123 4.84 3.37 0.20
C SER A 123 5.19 3.31 -1.30
N CYS A 124 5.48 2.11 -1.81
CA CYS A 124 5.78 1.90 -3.24
C CYS A 124 4.65 2.44 -4.14
N TRP A 125 3.40 2.12 -3.78
CA TRP A 125 2.22 2.60 -4.50
C TRP A 125 2.10 4.12 -4.49
N THR A 126 2.22 4.73 -3.31
CA THR A 126 2.10 6.18 -3.13
C THR A 126 3.18 6.90 -3.94
N ASN A 127 4.43 6.44 -3.85
CA ASN A 127 5.55 7.01 -4.59
C ASN A 127 5.35 6.91 -6.12
N TRP A 128 4.82 5.78 -6.61
CA TRP A 128 4.50 5.64 -8.02
C TRP A 128 3.37 6.57 -8.48
N ILE A 129 2.29 6.67 -7.71
CA ILE A 129 1.17 7.58 -8.00
C ILE A 129 1.61 9.04 -7.96
N GLU A 130 2.48 9.42 -7.03
CA GLU A 130 3.06 10.76 -6.95
C GLU A 130 3.96 11.05 -8.16
N SER A 131 4.79 10.09 -8.57
CA SER A 131 5.58 10.19 -9.79
C SER A 131 4.71 10.41 -11.03
N LEU A 132 3.65 9.61 -11.20
CA LEU A 132 2.69 9.79 -12.30
C LEU A 132 2.02 11.16 -12.25
N ARG A 133 1.53 11.55 -11.06
CA ARG A 133 0.87 12.85 -10.84
C ARG A 133 1.78 14.01 -11.18
N GLY A 134 3.06 13.95 -10.83
CA GLY A 134 4.05 14.97 -11.16
C GLY A 134 4.19 15.23 -12.66
N THR A 135 3.85 14.25 -13.51
CA THR A 135 3.95 14.42 -14.98
C THR A 135 2.83 15.25 -15.60
N PHE A 136 1.69 15.40 -14.91
CA PHE A 136 0.52 16.10 -15.46
C PHE A 136 -0.09 17.12 -14.50
N ILE A 137 0.47 17.33 -13.30
CA ILE A 137 -0.10 18.26 -12.33
C ILE A 137 -0.19 19.68 -12.91
N VAL A 138 -1.36 20.29 -12.69
CA VAL A 138 -1.65 21.69 -12.98
C VAL A 138 -2.39 22.23 -11.77
N GLU A 139 -1.88 23.31 -11.20
CA GLU A 139 -2.49 24.02 -10.08
C GLU A 139 -3.89 24.51 -10.48
N GLN A 140 -4.85 24.42 -9.57
CA GLN A 140 -6.24 24.78 -9.87
C GLN A 140 -6.36 26.23 -10.35
N VAL A 141 -5.59 27.15 -9.76
CA VAL A 141 -5.58 28.56 -10.15
C VAL A 141 -5.12 28.75 -11.60
N ILE A 142 -4.13 27.97 -12.04
CA ILE A 142 -3.64 28.00 -13.43
C ILE A 142 -4.69 27.40 -14.36
N LEU A 143 -5.31 26.29 -13.96
CA LEU A 143 -6.40 25.67 -14.70
C LEU A 143 -7.60 26.62 -14.88
N ASP A 144 -7.91 27.41 -13.85
CA ASP A 144 -9.02 28.36 -13.87
C ASP A 144 -8.77 29.51 -14.86
N THR A 145 -7.52 29.92 -15.09
CA THR A 145 -7.19 30.92 -16.14
C THR A 145 -7.57 30.46 -17.54
N GLN A 146 -7.61 29.15 -17.78
CA GLN A 146 -8.04 28.59 -19.06
C GLN A 146 -9.56 28.60 -19.24
N ARG A 147 -10.33 28.58 -18.14
CA ARG A 147 -11.79 28.69 -18.18
C ARG A 147 -12.24 30.03 -18.74
N ASP A 148 -11.47 31.07 -18.48
CA ASP A 148 -11.79 32.44 -18.90
C ASP A 148 -11.39 32.70 -20.38
N ILE A 149 -10.75 31.72 -21.05
CA ILE A 149 -10.41 31.78 -22.48
C ILE A 149 -11.55 31.15 -23.31
N PRO A 150 -12.23 31.92 -24.18
CA PRO A 150 -13.33 31.41 -25.01
C PRO A 150 -12.87 30.27 -25.92
N GLY A 151 -13.61 29.15 -25.91
CA GLY A 151 -13.37 27.99 -26.78
C GLY A 151 -12.50 26.88 -26.19
N LEU A 152 -12.00 27.02 -24.95
CA LEU A 152 -11.17 26.00 -24.27
C LEU A 152 -11.91 25.25 -23.13
N GLU A 153 -13.21 25.48 -22.97
CA GLU A 153 -14.06 24.85 -21.93
C GLU A 153 -14.08 23.32 -22.00
N GLN A 154 -13.98 22.74 -23.20
CA GLN A 154 -13.98 21.29 -23.39
C GLN A 154 -12.71 20.64 -22.84
N SER A 155 -11.53 21.25 -23.07
CA SER A 155 -10.26 20.76 -22.51
C SER A 155 -10.22 20.91 -20.99
N TYR A 156 -10.75 22.02 -20.45
CA TYR A 156 -10.91 22.19 -19.00
C TYR A 156 -11.77 21.08 -18.39
N THR A 157 -12.97 20.86 -18.95
CA THR A 157 -13.93 19.87 -18.45
C THR A 157 -13.36 18.44 -18.54
N ARG A 158 -12.71 18.12 -19.67
CA ARG A 158 -12.08 16.82 -19.89
C ARG A 158 -10.93 16.57 -18.91
N TYR A 159 -10.10 17.57 -18.63
CA TYR A 159 -9.02 17.45 -17.67
C TYR A 159 -9.52 17.24 -16.24
N ILE A 160 -10.57 17.96 -15.82
CA ILE A 160 -11.20 17.76 -14.50
C ILE A 160 -11.77 16.34 -14.36
N GLU A 161 -12.44 15.83 -15.39
CA GLU A 161 -13.00 14.49 -15.39
C GLU A 161 -11.90 13.42 -15.33
N LEU A 162 -10.86 13.55 -16.15
CA LEU A 162 -9.69 12.64 -16.10
C LEU A 162 -8.99 12.68 -14.74
N ARG A 163 -8.85 13.88 -14.13
CA ARG A 163 -8.27 14.04 -12.79
C ARG A 163 -9.11 13.32 -11.73
N LYS A 164 -10.44 13.39 -11.84
CA LYS A 164 -11.37 12.70 -10.94
C LYS A 164 -11.26 11.18 -11.10
N GLN A 165 -11.21 10.68 -12.32
CA GLN A 165 -11.03 9.26 -12.62
C GLN A 165 -9.68 8.75 -12.12
N PHE A 166 -8.60 9.49 -12.36
CA PHE A 166 -7.28 9.18 -11.81
C PHE A 166 -7.31 9.09 -10.29
N LYS A 167 -7.90 10.08 -9.60
CA LYS A 167 -8.01 10.09 -8.13
C LYS A 167 -8.79 8.89 -7.59
N LEU A 168 -9.85 8.48 -8.28
CA LEU A 168 -10.65 7.33 -7.88
C LEU A 168 -9.84 6.03 -8.01
N LEU A 169 -9.22 5.81 -9.17
CA LEU A 169 -8.43 4.61 -9.46
C LEU A 169 -7.10 4.56 -8.68
N SER A 170 -6.53 5.71 -8.32
CA SER A 170 -5.29 5.79 -7.57
C SER A 170 -5.48 5.70 -6.05
N SER A 171 -6.72 5.62 -5.57
CA SER A 171 -7.03 5.75 -4.13
C SER A 171 -6.53 4.57 -3.30
N GLN A 172 -6.39 3.40 -3.91
CA GLN A 172 -5.90 2.16 -3.32
C GLN A 172 -5.12 1.36 -4.36
N ILE A 173 -4.32 0.40 -3.91
CA ILE A 173 -3.65 -0.55 -4.80
C ILE A 173 -4.75 -1.37 -5.52
N PRO A 174 -4.76 -1.42 -6.87
CA PRO A 174 -5.76 -2.17 -7.60
C PRO A 174 -5.59 -3.68 -7.41
N ASP A 175 -6.70 -4.42 -7.46
CA ASP A 175 -6.69 -5.89 -7.43
C ASP A 175 -6.20 -6.52 -8.74
N ALA A 176 -6.09 -5.74 -9.83
CA ALA A 176 -5.78 -6.23 -11.16
C ALA A 176 -4.68 -5.41 -11.84
N VAL A 177 -3.75 -6.12 -12.50
CA VAL A 177 -2.66 -5.52 -13.29
C VAL A 177 -3.19 -4.65 -14.43
N SER A 178 -4.36 -4.99 -15.02
CA SER A 178 -4.98 -4.19 -16.07
C SER A 178 -5.25 -2.74 -15.65
N SER A 179 -5.59 -2.51 -14.38
CA SER A 179 -5.84 -1.17 -13.84
C SER A 179 -4.59 -0.28 -13.82
N LEU A 180 -3.39 -0.87 -13.80
CA LEU A 180 -2.14 -0.10 -13.96
C LEU A 180 -2.04 0.50 -15.36
N SER A 181 -2.44 -0.26 -16.38
CA SER A 181 -2.47 0.23 -17.77
C SER A 181 -3.51 1.32 -17.97
N ASP A 182 -4.65 1.23 -17.29
CA ASP A 182 -5.68 2.28 -17.28
C ASP A 182 -5.16 3.56 -16.64
N LEU A 183 -4.51 3.48 -15.48
CA LEU A 183 -3.89 4.63 -14.82
C LEU A 183 -2.81 5.29 -15.68
N GLN A 184 -1.97 4.51 -16.35
CA GLN A 184 -0.99 5.03 -17.30
C GLN A 184 -1.64 5.66 -18.53
N SER A 185 -2.75 5.10 -19.02
CA SER A 185 -3.53 5.66 -20.13
C SER A 185 -4.14 7.00 -19.75
N ILE A 186 -4.75 7.10 -18.56
CA ILE A 186 -5.30 8.34 -18.02
C ILE A 186 -4.19 9.38 -17.81
N ALA A 187 -3.05 9.00 -17.22
CA ALA A 187 -1.93 9.91 -17.04
C ALA A 187 -1.39 10.45 -18.38
N ARG A 188 -1.30 9.61 -19.42
CA ARG A 188 -0.94 10.03 -20.79
C ARG A 188 -1.98 10.96 -21.39
N ALA A 189 -3.27 10.66 -21.23
CA ALA A 189 -4.36 11.52 -21.71
C ALA A 189 -4.35 12.89 -21.02
N MET A 190 -4.12 12.93 -19.71
CA MET A 190 -3.99 14.17 -18.95
C MET A 190 -2.77 14.99 -19.39
N ARG A 191 -1.65 14.33 -19.69
CA ARG A 191 -0.46 15.00 -20.24
C ARG A 191 -0.74 15.61 -21.62
N ALA A 192 -1.39 14.85 -22.50
CA ALA A 192 -1.75 15.34 -23.83
C ALA A 192 -2.73 16.52 -23.76
N GLU A 193 -3.73 16.46 -22.89
CA GLU A 193 -4.62 17.60 -22.65
C GLU A 193 -3.82 18.80 -22.15
N ARG A 194 -2.95 18.61 -21.14
CA ARG A 194 -2.08 19.66 -20.59
C ARG A 194 -1.19 20.32 -21.65
N GLU A 195 -0.56 19.55 -22.52
CA GLU A 195 0.28 20.07 -23.61
C GLU A 195 -0.53 20.89 -24.63
N GLY A 196 -1.82 20.58 -24.78
CA GLY A 196 -2.76 21.35 -25.59
C GLY A 196 -3.37 22.57 -24.87
N MET A 197 -3.17 22.72 -23.56
CA MET A 197 -3.70 23.84 -22.79
C MET A 197 -2.91 25.12 -23.06
N LYS A 198 -3.66 26.22 -23.19
CA LYS A 198 -3.10 27.57 -23.19
C LYS A 198 -3.49 28.24 -21.89
N PHE A 199 -2.50 28.71 -21.15
CA PHE A 199 -2.69 29.45 -19.92
C PHE A 199 -2.38 30.93 -20.18
N ASP A 200 -3.24 31.82 -19.69
CA ASP A 200 -3.00 33.26 -19.76
C ASP A 200 -2.15 33.68 -18.55
N LEU A 201 -0.84 33.40 -18.65
CA LEU A 201 0.13 33.64 -17.59
C LEU A 201 1.16 34.68 -18.02
N PRO A 202 1.68 35.50 -17.07
CA PRO A 202 2.85 36.32 -17.33
C PRO A 202 4.01 35.47 -17.86
N PRO A 203 4.79 35.94 -18.85
CA PRO A 203 5.84 35.13 -19.50
C PRO A 203 6.86 34.53 -18.54
N GLU A 204 7.20 35.26 -17.47
CA GLU A 204 8.13 34.81 -16.41
C GLU A 204 7.54 33.66 -15.57
N VAL A 205 6.23 33.71 -15.30
CA VAL A 205 5.49 32.69 -14.55
C VAL A 205 5.30 31.43 -15.39
N ASP A 206 4.95 31.59 -16.68
CA ASP A 206 4.87 30.46 -17.63
C ASP A 206 6.20 29.72 -17.78
N ALA A 207 7.32 30.46 -17.92
CA ALA A 207 8.65 29.87 -17.98
C ALA A 207 9.03 29.11 -16.69
N PHE A 208 8.66 29.65 -15.53
CA PHE A 208 8.87 29.00 -14.23
C PHE A 208 8.10 27.68 -14.13
N PHE A 209 6.79 27.66 -14.42
CA PHE A 209 5.98 26.44 -14.37
C PHE A 209 6.36 25.42 -15.44
N LYS A 210 6.82 25.87 -16.62
CA LYS A 210 7.39 24.96 -17.62
C LYS A 210 8.62 24.24 -17.10
N ARG A 211 9.53 24.92 -16.39
CA ARG A 211 10.71 24.30 -15.78
C ARG A 211 10.38 23.43 -14.57
N LEU A 212 9.48 23.88 -13.70
CA LEU A 212 9.05 23.12 -12.53
C LEU A 212 8.48 21.75 -12.90
N ASN A 213 7.76 21.71 -14.02
CA ASN A 213 7.06 20.53 -14.48
C ASN A 213 7.83 19.75 -15.57
N GLN A 214 9.13 20.01 -15.74
CA GLN A 214 9.99 19.22 -16.64
C GLN A 214 10.31 17.84 -16.05
N HIS A 215 10.36 16.84 -16.94
CA HIS A 215 10.39 15.41 -16.60
C HIS A 215 11.63 14.98 -15.77
N ASP A 216 12.73 15.72 -15.84
CA ASP A 216 13.98 15.47 -15.10
C ASP A 216 14.01 16.14 -13.70
N GLY A 217 13.07 17.05 -13.41
CA GLY A 217 13.14 17.93 -12.25
C GLY A 217 12.44 17.42 -10.99
N ALA A 218 11.61 16.38 -11.07
CA ALA A 218 10.79 15.91 -9.94
C ALA A 218 10.05 17.04 -9.19
N GLY A 219 9.56 18.06 -9.91
CA GLY A 219 8.91 19.22 -9.29
C GLY A 219 9.89 20.19 -8.59
N LYS A 220 11.16 20.23 -8.99
CA LYS A 220 12.20 21.07 -8.39
C LYS A 220 12.76 22.08 -9.39
N VAL A 221 12.85 23.34 -8.97
CA VAL A 221 13.50 24.43 -9.72
C VAL A 221 14.53 25.10 -8.82
N PRO A 222 15.71 25.48 -9.34
CA PRO A 222 16.68 26.27 -8.59
C PRO A 222 16.08 27.59 -8.11
N LEU A 223 16.38 28.00 -6.88
CA LEU A 223 15.91 29.28 -6.32
C LEU A 223 16.37 30.49 -7.15
N SER A 224 17.45 30.36 -7.93
CA SER A 224 17.90 31.41 -8.86
C SER A 224 16.90 31.76 -9.96
N GLU A 225 15.96 30.85 -10.26
CA GLU A 225 14.89 31.05 -11.24
C GLU A 225 13.65 31.70 -10.64
N MET A 226 13.63 31.90 -9.30
CA MET A 226 12.56 32.59 -8.59
C MET A 226 12.76 34.10 -8.71
N SER A 227 12.08 34.75 -9.66
CA SER A 227 12.08 36.21 -9.77
C SER A 227 11.16 36.86 -8.72
N PRO A 228 11.38 38.12 -8.34
CA PRO A 228 10.46 38.85 -7.47
C PRO A 228 9.02 38.88 -8.01
N LYS A 229 8.85 38.97 -9.34
CA LYS A 229 7.55 38.92 -9.99
C LYS A 229 6.87 37.55 -9.88
N ILE A 230 7.63 36.46 -9.99
CA ILE A 230 7.10 35.09 -9.74
C ILE A 230 6.67 34.97 -8.28
N PHE A 231 7.49 35.47 -7.34
CA PHE A 231 7.16 35.45 -5.92
C PHE A 231 5.88 36.24 -5.61
N ASP A 232 5.79 37.47 -6.11
CA ASP A 232 4.63 38.33 -5.88
C ASP A 232 3.37 37.74 -6.52
N TRP A 233 3.47 37.19 -7.73
CA TRP A 233 2.36 36.47 -8.36
C TRP A 233 1.92 35.25 -7.53
N LEU A 234 2.85 34.42 -7.05
CA LEU A 234 2.52 33.27 -6.19
C LEU A 234 1.89 33.70 -4.86
N ARG A 235 2.30 34.85 -4.32
CA ARG A 235 1.72 35.46 -3.11
C ARG A 235 0.29 35.93 -3.37
N GLU A 236 0.07 36.66 -4.46
CA GLU A 236 -1.25 37.19 -4.86
C GLU A 236 -2.25 36.07 -5.13
N GLN A 237 -1.81 34.98 -5.73
CA GLN A 237 -2.63 33.80 -6.00
C GLN A 237 -2.77 32.84 -4.81
N GLY A 238 -2.17 33.14 -3.65
CA GLY A 238 -2.25 32.30 -2.45
C GLY A 238 -1.58 30.93 -2.60
N LEU A 239 -0.65 30.77 -3.54
CA LEU A 239 -0.02 29.50 -3.88
C LEU A 239 1.26 29.21 -3.09
N LEU A 240 1.80 30.18 -2.33
CA LEU A 240 3.06 30.04 -1.59
C LEU A 240 3.10 28.83 -0.64
N ALA A 241 1.97 28.47 -0.03
CA ALA A 241 1.88 27.33 0.90
C ALA A 241 2.07 25.97 0.20
N ASN A 242 1.95 25.92 -1.13
CA ASN A 242 2.07 24.70 -1.91
C ASN A 242 3.52 24.38 -2.31
N PHE A 243 4.47 25.29 -2.03
CA PHE A 243 5.87 25.13 -2.40
C PHE A 243 6.76 25.04 -1.16
N SER A 244 7.72 24.11 -1.18
CA SER A 244 8.75 23.95 -0.16
C SER A 244 10.13 24.24 -0.74
N ILE A 245 11.02 24.80 0.09
CA ILE A 245 12.41 25.06 -0.29
C ILE A 245 13.28 23.94 0.28
N GLU A 246 13.90 23.16 -0.61
CA GLU A 246 14.87 22.14 -0.23
C GLU A 246 16.29 22.56 -0.63
N ARG A 247 17.26 22.39 0.28
CA ARG A 247 18.67 22.66 -0.02
C ARG A 247 19.23 21.53 -0.87
N SER A 248 19.73 21.86 -2.06
CA SER A 248 20.41 20.90 -2.93
C SER A 248 21.64 20.31 -2.23
N ARG A 249 21.73 18.97 -2.18
CA ARG A 249 22.86 18.23 -1.57
C ARG A 249 24.13 18.24 -2.43
N LYS A 250 24.16 18.93 -3.57
CA LYS A 250 25.32 19.06 -4.47
C LYS A 250 26.53 19.80 -3.86
N LEU A 251 26.48 20.23 -2.60
CA LEU A 251 27.55 20.98 -1.91
C LEU A 251 28.50 20.10 -1.07
N TYR A 252 28.34 18.77 -1.07
CA TYR A 252 29.20 17.84 -0.32
C TYR A 252 29.84 16.73 -1.19
N GLN A 253 30.10 17.02 -2.48
CA GLN A 253 30.97 16.20 -3.33
C GLN A 253 32.15 17.03 -3.81
#